data_AF-A0A838WMX5-F1
#
_entry.id   AF-A0A838WMX5-F1
#
_cell.length_a   1.000
_cell.length_b   1.000
_cell.length_c   1.000
_cell.angle_alpha   90.00
_cell.angle_beta   90.00
_cell.angle_gamma   90.00
#
_symmetry.space_group_name_H-M   'P 1'
#
loop_
_entity.id
_entity.type
_entity.pdbx_description
1 polymer ?
#
loop_
_entity_poly.entity_id
_entity_poly.type
_entity_poly.pdbx_seq_one_letter_code
_entity_poly.pdbx_strand_id
1 'polypeptide(L)'
;LMVADSALYTESNLKMMSELSWLCRVPVSIKAAKSLILTIPEYKLASKIENYAGIEQRWLVVQSQERRESDLRKLTQKIIKSESKAV
;
A
#
# COMPACT_ATOMS: atom_id res chain seq x y z
N LEU A 1 -4.90 -2.75 20.90
CA LEU A 1 -4.60 -2.72 19.45
C LEU A 1 -4.76 -1.28 18.96
N MET A 2 -3.70 -0.66 18.47
CA MET A 2 -3.73 0.70 17.90
C MET A 2 -3.87 0.62 16.38
N VAL A 3 -4.69 1.50 15.78
CA VAL A 3 -4.84 1.60 14.32
C VAL A 3 -4.36 2.97 13.88
N ALA A 4 -3.48 3.02 12.88
CA ALA A 4 -2.85 4.24 12.41
C ALA A 4 -2.73 4.30 10.89
N ASP A 5 -2.60 5.52 10.36
CA ASP A 5 -2.34 5.74 8.95
C ASP A 5 -0.89 5.39 8.54
N SER A 6 -0.61 5.46 7.25
CA SER A 6 0.70 5.08 6.70
C SER A 6 1.87 6.01 7.06
N ALA A 7 1.61 7.23 7.53
CA ALA A 7 2.69 8.14 7.96
C ALA A 7 3.41 7.59 9.20
N LEU A 8 2.73 6.74 9.98
CA LEU A 8 3.34 6.04 11.11
C LEU A 8 4.31 4.95 10.68
N TYR A 9 4.26 4.47 9.42
CA TYR A 9 5.07 3.37 8.91
C TYR A 9 6.50 3.82 8.53
N THR A 10 7.26 4.27 9.52
CA THR A 10 8.70 4.58 9.38
C THR A 10 9.52 3.64 10.25
N GLU A 11 10.78 3.41 9.91
CA GLU A 11 11.67 2.55 10.69
C GLU A 11 11.77 2.99 12.16
N SER A 12 11.94 4.29 12.41
CA SER A 12 12.01 4.84 13.76
C SER A 12 10.73 4.58 14.56
N ASN A 13 9.57 4.89 13.98
CA ASN A 13 8.29 4.72 14.66
C ASN A 13 7.99 3.25 14.94
N LEU A 14 8.26 2.35 13.99
CA LEU A 14 8.03 0.92 14.17
C LEU A 14 8.90 0.33 15.28
N LYS A 15 10.17 0.77 15.40
CA LYS A 15 11.05 0.37 16.50
C LYS A 15 10.54 0.88 17.86
N MET A 16 10.03 2.10 17.93
CA MET A 16 9.46 2.66 19.17
C MET A 16 8.19 1.93 19.62
N MET A 17 7.45 1.32 18.70
CA MET A 17 6.18 0.65 18.98
C MET A 17 6.30 -0.88 19.04
N SER A 18 7.52 -1.42 19.15
CA SER A 18 7.76 -2.87 19.16
C SER A 18 7.02 -3.62 20.27
N GLU A 19 6.77 -2.95 21.40
CA GLU A 19 6.05 -3.50 22.56
C GLU A 19 4.52 -3.36 22.47
N LEU A 20 4.01 -2.66 21.46
CA LEU A 20 2.58 -2.38 21.28
C LEU A 20 1.99 -3.24 20.16
N SER A 21 0.73 -3.66 20.32
CA SER A 21 -0.02 -4.22 19.19
C SER A 21 -0.55 -3.09 18.29
N TRP A 22 -0.12 -3.04 17.04
CA TRP A 22 -0.51 -2.01 16.07
C TRP A 22 -0.96 -2.61 14.73
N LEU A 23 -1.78 -1.84 14.01
CA LEU A 23 -2.18 -2.07 12.63
C LEU A 23 -2.01 -0.76 11.85
N CYS A 24 -1.21 -0.82 10.78
CA CYS A 24 -0.87 0.36 9.99
C CYS A 24 -0.80 0.00 8.51
N ARG A 25 -1.15 0.95 7.64
CA ARG A 25 -1.03 0.78 6.19
C ARG A 25 0.43 0.89 5.75
N VAL A 26 0.92 -0.14 5.06
CA VAL A 26 2.25 -0.12 4.43
C VAL A 26 2.24 0.85 3.24
N PRO A 27 3.16 1.85 3.18
CA PRO A 27 3.28 2.76 2.05
C PRO A 27 3.76 2.05 0.77
N VAL A 28 3.11 2.32 -0.35
CA VAL A 28 3.50 1.80 -1.68
C VAL A 28 4.83 2.42 -2.18
N SER A 29 5.33 3.47 -1.52
CA SER A 29 6.66 4.02 -1.77
C SER A 29 7.79 3.05 -1.37
N ILE A 30 7.53 2.08 -0.51
CA ILE A 30 8.49 1.03 -0.14
C ILE A 30 8.65 0.08 -1.33
N LYS A 31 9.90 -0.11 -1.77
CA LYS A 31 10.23 -0.97 -2.94
C LYS A 31 9.68 -2.39 -2.80
N ALA A 32 9.84 -3.00 -1.62
CA ALA A 32 9.33 -4.35 -1.34
C ALA A 32 7.79 -4.41 -1.45
N ALA A 33 7.08 -3.42 -0.90
CA ALA A 33 5.63 -3.33 -0.99
C ALA A 33 5.16 -3.16 -2.44
N LYS A 34 5.83 -2.30 -3.20
CA LYS A 34 5.54 -2.10 -4.63
C LYS A 34 5.75 -3.38 -5.43
N SER A 35 6.84 -4.09 -5.19
CA SER A 35 7.12 -5.37 -5.84
C SER A 35 6.07 -6.42 -5.49
N LEU A 36 5.67 -6.50 -4.22
CA LEU A 36 4.68 -7.47 -3.75
C LEU A 36 3.33 -7.30 -4.45
N ILE A 37 2.86 -6.06 -4.58
CA ILE A 37 1.59 -5.76 -5.25
C ILE A 37 1.61 -6.18 -6.72
N LEU A 38 2.75 -6.05 -7.41
CA LEU A 38 2.88 -6.46 -8.82
C LEU A 38 2.91 -7.98 -9.02
N THR A 39 3.28 -8.74 -7.99
CA THR A 39 3.38 -10.21 -8.07
C THR A 39 2.06 -10.91 -7.72
N ILE A 40 1.16 -10.25 -7.00
CA ILE A 40 -0.09 -10.87 -6.53
C ILE A 40 -1.16 -10.80 -7.63
N PRO A 41 -1.81 -11.93 -7.96
CA PRO A 41 -2.88 -11.96 -8.95
C PRO A 41 -4.11 -11.14 -8.53
N GLU A 42 -4.84 -10.61 -9.53
CA GLU A 42 -5.91 -9.61 -9.42
C GLU A 42 -7.19 -9.97 -8.63
N TYR A 43 -7.21 -11.06 -7.85
CA TYR A 43 -8.46 -11.53 -7.23
C TYR A 43 -8.33 -12.04 -5.80
N LYS A 44 -7.21 -11.80 -5.09
CA LYS A 44 -7.02 -12.44 -3.79
C LYS A 44 -6.43 -11.53 -2.73
N LEU A 45 -7.13 -11.52 -1.60
CA LEU A 45 -6.51 -11.30 -0.30
C LEU A 45 -5.26 -12.18 -0.21
N ALA A 46 -4.11 -11.57 0.04
CA ALA A 46 -2.85 -12.29 0.20
C ALA A 46 -2.15 -11.81 1.46
N SER A 47 -1.50 -12.72 2.16
CA SER A 47 -0.63 -12.39 3.29
C SER A 47 0.80 -12.78 2.96
N LYS A 48 1.74 -11.99 3.44
CA LYS A 48 3.17 -12.29 3.35
C LYS A 48 3.86 -11.84 4.63
N ILE A 49 4.76 -12.67 5.13
CA ILE A 49 5.66 -12.29 6.21
C ILE A 49 6.84 -11.56 5.58
N GLU A 50 7.12 -10.36 6.06
CA GLU A 50 8.21 -9.51 5.59
C GLU A 50 9.00 -8.98 6.78
N ASN A 51 10.31 -8.84 6.62
CA ASN A 51 11.14 -8.16 7.60
C ASN A 51 11.40 -6.74 7.11
N TYR A 52 10.87 -5.76 7.86
CA TYR A 52 11.12 -4.35 7.61
C TYR A 52 11.56 -3.69 8.93
N ALA A 53 12.58 -2.83 8.86
CA ALA A 53 13.17 -2.19 10.04
C ALA A 53 13.72 -3.18 11.10
N GLY A 54 14.07 -4.41 10.71
CA GLY A 54 14.50 -5.47 11.62
C GLY A 54 13.35 -6.16 12.37
N ILE A 55 12.10 -5.82 12.06
CA ILE A 55 10.90 -6.35 12.70
C ILE A 55 10.21 -7.29 11.72
N GLU A 56 9.93 -8.52 12.15
CA GLU A 56 9.11 -9.45 11.38
C GLU A 56 7.64 -9.01 11.46
N GLN A 57 7.03 -8.79 10.29
CA GLN A 57 5.70 -8.23 10.17
C GLN A 57 4.87 -9.04 9.18
N ARG A 58 3.57 -9.17 9.47
CA ARG A 58 2.62 -9.75 8.52
C ARG A 58 2.01 -8.64 7.69
N TRP A 59 2.34 -8.61 6.40
CA TRP A 59 1.70 -7.73 5.44
C TRP A 59 0.46 -8.41 4.88
N LEU A 60 -0.63 -7.66 4.81
CA LEU A 60 -1.88 -8.08 4.20
C LEU A 60 -2.14 -7.21 2.97
N VAL A 61 -2.24 -7.85 1.82
CA VAL A 61 -2.60 -7.21 0.57
C VAL A 61 -4.07 -7.43 0.33
N VAL A 62 -4.83 -6.34 0.34
CA VAL A 62 -6.27 -6.32 0.11
C VAL A 62 -6.52 -5.53 -1.16
N GLN A 63 -7.09 -6.19 -2.17
CA GLN A 63 -7.53 -5.52 -3.38
C GLN A 63 -9.00 -5.11 -3.23
N SER A 64 -9.27 -3.81 -3.32
CA SER A 64 -10.63 -3.27 -3.34
C SER A 64 -11.03 -3.00 -4.79
N GLN A 65 -12.14 -3.61 -5.22
CA GLN A 65 -12.70 -3.36 -6.54
C GLN A 65 -13.11 -1.89 -6.71
N GLU A 66 -13.77 -1.30 -5.70
CA GLU A 66 -14.13 0.12 -5.67
C GLU A 66 -12.92 1.04 -5.86
N ARG A 67 -11.80 0.69 -5.21
CA ARG A 67 -10.56 1.46 -5.35
C ARG A 67 -10.00 1.36 -6.76
N ARG A 68 -10.00 0.17 -7.36
CA ARG A 68 -9.56 -0.07 -8.74
C ARG A 68 -10.38 0.77 -9.73
N GLU A 69 -11.70 0.75 -9.61
CA GLU A 69 -12.60 1.53 -10.47
C GLU A 69 -12.38 3.04 -10.32
N SER A 70 -12.20 3.52 -9.09
CA SER A 70 -11.89 4.93 -8.82
C SER A 70 -10.58 5.37 -9.46
N ASP A 71 -9.55 4.53 -9.39
CA ASP A 71 -8.23 4.81 -9.96
C ASP A 71 -8.28 4.76 -11.51
N LEU A 72 -9.05 3.83 -12.10
CA LEU A 72 -9.32 3.79 -13.54
C LEU A 72 -10.03 5.07 -14.03
N ARG A 73 -11.08 5.52 -13.32
CA ARG A 73 -11.79 6.77 -13.66
C ARG A 73 -10.83 7.97 -13.66
N LYS A 74 -9.97 8.08 -12.65
CA LYS A 74 -8.97 9.15 -12.56
C LYS A 74 -7.93 9.07 -13.69
N LEU A 75 -7.53 7.85 -14.08
CA LEU A 75 -6.60 7.63 -15.18
C LEU A 75 -7.22 8.10 -16.50
N THR A 76 -8.45 7.69 -16.79
CA THR A 76 -9.20 8.12 -17.99
C THR A 76 -9.31 9.64 -18.07
N GLN A 77 -9.66 10.31 -16.96
CA GLN A 77 -9.73 11.77 -16.91
C GLN A 77 -8.39 12.45 -17.21
N LYS A 78 -7.27 11.88 -16.75
CA LYS A 78 -5.93 12.42 -17.05
C LYS A 78 -5.58 12.30 -18.53
N ILE A 79 -5.93 11.18 -19.16
CA ILE A 79 -5.70 10.94 -20.60
C ILE A 79 -6.45 11.99 -21.44
N ILE A 80 -7.75 12.16 -21.18
CA ILE A 80 -8.59 13.15 -21.88
C ILE A 80 -8.01 14.58 -21.71
N LYS A 81 -7.54 14.91 -20.50
CA LYS A 81 -6.92 16.21 -20.21
C LYS A 81 -5.57 16.41 -20.93
N SER A 82 -4.80 15.35 -21.16
CA SER A 82 -3.55 15.45 -21.93
C SER A 82 -3.82 15.61 -23.43
N GLU A 83 -4.82 14.91 -23.97
CA GLU A 83 -5.18 14.97 -25.39
C GLU A 83 -5.75 16.36 -25.75
N SER A 84 -6.62 16.91 -24.91
CA SER A 84 -7.17 18.27 -25.08
C SER A 84 -6.17 19.42 -24.95
N LYS A 85 -4.96 19.17 -24.41
CA LYS A 85 -3.87 20.16 -24.33
C LYS A 85 -2.87 20.07 -25.50
N ALA A 86 -2.94 18.99 -26.27
CA ALA A 86 -2.07 18.74 -27.43
C ALA A 86 -2.68 19.25 -28.74
N VAL A 87 -3.90 19.82 -28.67
CA VAL A 87 -4.62 20.53 -29.74
C VAL A 87 -4.63 22.01 -29.40
#